data_AF-A0A345SSQ1-F1
#
_entry.id   AF-A0A345SSQ1-F1
#
_cell.length_a   1.000
_cell.length_b   1.000
_cell.length_c   1.000
_cell.angle_alpha   90.00
_cell.angle_beta   90.00
_cell.angle_gamma   90.00
#
_symmetry.space_group_name_H-M   'P 1'
#
loop_
_entity.id
_entity.type
_entity.pdbx_description
1 polymer ?
#
loop_
_entity_poly.entity_id
_entity_poly.type
_entity_poly.pdbx_seq_one_letter_code
_entity_poly.pdbx_strand_id
1 'polypeptide(L)' 'MSEQSTPPHEDPEGYVGLSAEQAEAVARQRGWTTVRVVARDALVTLEYRSGRINFAADDGRVVRCWFG' A
#
# COMPACT_ATOMS: atom_id res chain seq x y z
N MET A 1 -15.28 -25.09 1.31
CA MET A 1 -13.89 -24.72 1.01
C MET A 1 -13.87 -23.21 0.93
N SER A 2 -13.36 -22.53 1.96
CA SER A 2 -13.26 -21.08 1.93
C SER A 2 -12.13 -20.72 0.98
N GLU A 3 -12.47 -20.13 -0.16
CA GLU A 3 -11.48 -19.56 -1.07
C GLU A 3 -10.75 -18.45 -0.30
N GLN A 4 -9.57 -18.79 0.23
CA GLN A 4 -8.61 -17.80 0.66
C GLN A 4 -8.25 -17.01 -0.60
N SER A 5 -8.88 -15.86 -0.78
CA SER A 5 -8.46 -14.87 -1.77
C SER A 5 -7.07 -14.42 -1.37
N THR A 6 -6.06 -15.10 -1.91
CA THR A 6 -4.67 -14.66 -1.84
C THR A 6 -4.66 -13.21 -2.34
N PRO A 7 -4.22 -12.22 -1.55
CA PRO A 7 -4.09 -10.87 -2.07
C PRO A 7 -3.22 -10.98 -3.33
N PRO A 8 -3.56 -10.26 -4.41
CA PRO A 8 -2.87 -10.40 -5.66
C PRO A 8 -1.38 -10.21 -5.37
N HIS A 9 -0.58 -11.19 -5.80
CA HIS A 9 0.88 -11.18 -5.75
C HIS A 9 1.39 -10.14 -6.76
N GLU A 10 0.84 -8.93 -6.71
CA GLU A 10 1.30 -7.80 -7.49
C GLU A 10 2.52 -7.25 -6.79
N ASP A 11 3.59 -7.12 -7.57
CA ASP A 11 4.79 -6.43 -7.17
C ASP A 11 4.41 -5.05 -6.61
N PRO A 12 4.67 -4.78 -5.32
CA PRO A 12 4.35 -3.49 -4.71
C PRO A 12 5.01 -2.33 -5.50
N GLU A 13 6.10 -2.57 -6.22
CA GLU A 13 6.83 -1.54 -6.98
C GLU A 13 5.95 -0.76 -7.97
N GLY A 14 4.81 -1.30 -8.41
CA GLY A 14 3.88 -0.62 -9.31
C GLY A 14 3.29 0.71 -8.78
N TYR A 15 3.45 1.02 -7.49
CA TYR A 15 3.04 2.30 -6.91
C TYR A 15 4.19 3.31 -6.77
N VAL A 16 5.44 2.89 -6.86
CA VAL A 16 6.61 3.76 -6.65
C VAL A 16 6.67 4.84 -7.74
N GLY A 17 6.93 6.08 -7.33
CA GLY A 17 6.97 7.26 -8.20
C GLY A 17 5.63 7.96 -8.41
N LEU A 18 4.49 7.29 -8.15
CA LEU A 18 3.18 7.92 -8.16
C LEU A 18 3.06 8.94 -7.02
N SER A 19 2.20 9.94 -7.19
CA SER A 19 1.75 10.73 -6.03
C SER A 19 0.98 9.83 -5.06
N ALA A 20 1.01 10.16 -3.76
CA ALA A 20 0.27 9.40 -2.75
C ALA A 20 -1.22 9.30 -3.06
N GLU A 21 -1.82 10.37 -3.61
CA GLU A 21 -3.22 10.42 -4.03
C GLU A 21 -3.52 9.47 -5.20
N GLN A 22 -2.68 9.47 -6.23
CA GLN A 22 -2.80 8.53 -7.35
C GLN A 22 -2.62 7.08 -6.90
N ALA A 23 -1.62 6.84 -6.04
CA ALA A 23 -1.35 5.51 -5.51
C ALA A 23 -2.53 4.98 -4.68
N GLU A 24 -3.16 5.84 -3.87
CA GLU A 24 -4.38 5.49 -3.13
C GLU A 24 -5.52 5.13 -4.08
N ALA A 25 -5.80 5.98 -5.08
CA ALA A 25 -6.87 5.73 -6.04
C ALA A 25 -6.70 4.39 -6.79
N VAL A 26 -5.49 4.12 -7.29
CA VAL A 26 -5.15 2.85 -7.95
C VAL A 26 -5.27 1.68 -6.98
N ALA A 27 -4.82 1.83 -5.74
CA ALA A 27 -4.92 0.78 -4.73
C ALA A 27 -6.39 0.42 -4.44
N ARG A 28 -7.28 1.41 -4.29
CA ARG A 28 -8.72 1.13 -4.11
C ARG A 28 -9.32 0.40 -5.31
N GLN A 29 -8.96 0.79 -6.54
CA GLN A 29 -9.41 0.10 -7.75
C GLN A 29 -8.94 -1.36 -7.82
N ARG A 30 -7.77 -1.65 -7.23
CA ARG A 30 -7.19 -3.00 -7.13
C ARG A 30 -7.71 -3.81 -5.94
N GLY A 31 -8.69 -3.29 -5.20
CA GLY A 31 -9.34 -4.00 -4.10
C GLY A 31 -8.69 -3.85 -2.73
N TRP A 32 -7.69 -2.98 -2.58
CA TRP A 32 -7.18 -2.63 -1.25
C TRP A 32 -8.27 -1.90 -0.46
N THR A 33 -8.66 -2.47 0.68
CA THR A 33 -9.74 -1.92 1.52
C THR A 33 -9.22 -0.81 2.42
N THR A 34 -7.94 -0.88 2.80
CA THR A 34 -7.27 0.12 3.64
C THR A 34 -5.98 0.58 2.97
N VAL A 35 -5.81 1.89 2.85
CA VAL A 35 -4.56 2.51 2.39
C VAL A 35 -4.02 3.39 3.52
N ARG A 36 -2.75 3.21 3.86
CA ARG A 36 -2.06 4.05 4.85
C ARG A 36 -0.87 4.73 4.22
N VAL A 37 -0.82 6.05 4.29
CA VAL A 37 0.34 6.84 3.83
C VAL A 37 1.09 7.34 5.06
N VAL A 38 2.41 7.20 5.04
CA VAL A 38 3.32 7.67 6.09
C VAL A 38 4.51 8.39 5.48
N ALA A 39 5.21 9.22 6.26
CA ALA A 39 6.47 9.82 5.83
C ALA A 39 7.55 8.74 5.62
N ARG A 40 8.51 9.01 4.72
CA ARG A 40 9.63 8.12 4.37
C ARG A 40 10.29 7.46 5.60
N ASP A 41 10.60 8.26 6.62
CA ASP A 41 11.37 7.84 7.79
C ASP A 41 10.50 7.65 9.05
N ALA A 42 9.18 7.56 8.88
CA ALA A 42 8.28 7.35 10.00
C ALA A 42 8.52 5.98 10.66
N LEU A 43 8.74 5.99 11.98
CA LEU A 43 8.73 4.78 12.79
C LEU A 43 7.29 4.30 12.96
N VAL A 44 6.97 3.17 12.35
CA VAL A 44 5.62 2.58 12.38
C VAL A 44 5.66 1.16 12.92
N THR A 45 4.59 0.77 13.60
CA THR A 45 4.38 -0.64 13.97
C THR A 45 3.99 -1.46 12.74
N LEU A 46 4.56 -2.66 12.63
CA LEU A 46 4.31 -3.62 11.54
C LEU A 46 3.11 -4.53 11.82
N GLU A 47 2.14 -4.07 12.61
CA GLU A 47 0.89 -4.79 12.86
C GLU A 47 0.24 -5.19 11.53
N TYR A 48 -0.04 -6.47 11.31
CA TYR A 48 -0.69 -6.92 10.07
C TYR A 48 -2.21 -6.67 10.11
N ARG A 49 -2.76 -6.13 9.03
CA ARG A 49 -4.20 -5.92 8.83
C ARG A 49 -4.59 -6.33 7.41
N SER A 50 -5.28 -7.48 7.30
CA SER A 50 -5.77 -7.98 6.02
C SER A 50 -6.45 -6.89 5.18
N GLY A 51 -6.05 -6.79 3.91
CA GLY A 51 -6.55 -5.79 2.97
C GLY A 51 -5.88 -4.41 3.10
N ARG A 52 -4.80 -4.27 3.89
CA ARG A 52 -4.03 -3.02 3.99
C ARG A 52 -2.77 -3.02 3.14
N ILE A 53 -2.60 -1.94 2.40
CA ILE A 53 -1.33 -1.53 1.81
C ILE A 53 -0.83 -0.25 2.47
N ASN A 54 0.48 -0.17 2.64
CA ASN A 54 1.16 1.00 3.20
C ASN A 54 2.03 1.64 2.12
N PHE A 55 2.07 2.97 2.12
CA PHE A 55 2.96 3.79 1.30
C PHE A 55 3.82 4.65 2.20
N ALA A 56 5.14 4.57 2.02
CA ALA A 56 6.05 5.60 2.47
C ALA A 56 6.16 6.64 1.35
N ALA A 57 5.88 7.88 1.70
CA ALA A 57 5.93 9.00 0.78
C ALA A 57 7.04 10.00 1.18
N ASP A 58 7.65 10.58 0.15
CA ASP A 58 8.63 11.64 0.23
C ASP A 58 8.27 12.69 -0.82
N ASP A 59 8.19 13.95 -0.42
CA ASP A 59 7.70 15.05 -1.27
C ASP A 59 6.38 14.70 -2.01
N GLY A 60 5.45 14.06 -1.29
CA GLY A 60 4.16 13.64 -1.82
C GLY A 60 4.19 12.45 -2.79
N ARG A 61 5.36 11.85 -3.07
CA ARG A 61 5.53 10.69 -3.96
C ARG A 61 5.82 9.43 -3.19
N VAL A 62 5.24 8.31 -3.63
CA VAL A 62 5.52 6.99 -3.06
C VAL A 62 6.94 6.57 -3.41
N VAL A 63 7.71 6.20 -2.39
CA VAL A 63 9.12 5.78 -2.53
C VAL A 63 9.35 4.38 -1.99
N ARG A 64 8.39 3.86 -1.23
CA ARG A 64 8.31 2.47 -0.81
C ARG A 64 6.86 2.11 -0.53
N CYS A 65 6.55 0.83 -0.71
CA CYS A 65 5.22 0.27 -0.54
C CYS A 65 5.36 -1.14 0.06
N TRP A 66 4.43 -1.51 0.94
CA TRP A 66 4.42 -2.83 1.55
C TRP A 66 3.03 -3.21 2.04
N PHE A 67 2.75 -4.51 2.00
CA PHE A 67 1.56 -5.07 2.64
C PHE A 67 1.71 -4.96 4.15
N GLY A 68 0.59 -4.76 4.83
CA GLY A 68 0.60 -4.85 6.28
C GLY A 68 -0.78 -5.02 6.81
#